data_AF-A0A1G5GIJ7-F1
#
_entry.id   AF-A0A1G5GIJ7-F1
#
_cell.length_a   1.000
_cell.length_b   1.000
_cell.length_c   1.000
_cell.angle_alpha   90.00
_cell.angle_beta   90.00
_cell.angle_gamma   90.00
#
_symmetry.space_group_name_H-M   'P 1'
#
loop_
_entity.id
_entity.type
_entity.pdbx_description
1 polymer ?
#
loop_
_entity_poly.entity_id
_entity_poly.type
_entity_poly.pdbx_seq_one_letter_code
_entity_poly.pdbx_strand_id
1 'polypeptide(L)'
;MKSVCEVYNNNFGIRLSKLRMQKGVSARDMSLSIGQNAGYINCIENGRSLPSMKNFFLICDYLGITPNDYFNYQTSFPKKLSSAVDNLCHLDDDKLSHISSVIEYMVAN
;
A
#
# COMPACT_ATOMS: atom_id res chain seq x y z
N MET A 1 -20.32 -13.98 7.71
CA MET A 1 -19.94 -13.43 6.39
C MET A 1 -19.32 -12.06 6.67
N LYS A 2 -17.99 -11.89 6.55
CA LYS A 2 -17.36 -10.58 6.75
C LYS A 2 -17.58 -9.72 5.52
N SER A 3 -17.91 -8.45 5.71
CA SER A 3 -18.15 -7.50 4.61
C SER A 3 -16.87 -7.31 3.79
N VAL A 4 -16.99 -7.04 2.48
CA VAL A 4 -15.84 -6.69 1.63
C VAL A 4 -15.03 -5.53 2.24
N CYS A 5 -15.70 -4.56 2.88
CA CYS A 5 -15.05 -3.46 3.59
C CYS A 5 -14.22 -3.91 4.80
N GLU A 6 -14.60 -5.00 5.50
CA GLU A 6 -13.82 -5.56 6.61
C GLU A 6 -12.52 -6.22 6.13
N VAL A 7 -12.54 -6.84 4.94
CA VAL A 7 -11.35 -7.45 4.34
C VAL A 7 -10.33 -6.37 3.94
N TYR A 8 -10.78 -5.25 3.36
CA TYR A 8 -9.91 -4.12 3.01
C TYR A 8 -9.30 -3.43 4.24
N ASN A 9 -10.08 -3.23 5.31
CA ASN A 9 -9.58 -2.60 6.54
C ASN A 9 -8.49 -3.44 7.23
N ASN A 10 -8.62 -4.77 7.20
CA ASN A 10 -7.58 -5.66 7.73
C ASN A 10 -6.27 -5.57 6.95
N ASN A 11 -6.34 -5.47 5.62
CA ASN A 11 -5.13 -5.35 4.78
C ASN A 11 -4.37 -4.05 5.05
N PHE A 12 -5.09 -2.94 5.28
CA PHE A 12 -4.46 -1.66 5.61
C PHE A 12 -3.67 -1.74 6.92
N GLY A 13 -4.31 -2.17 8.02
CA GLY A 13 -3.67 -2.25 9.33
C GLY A 13 -2.48 -3.23 9.36
N ILE A 14 -2.62 -4.38 8.71
CA ILE A 14 -1.54 -5.37 8.58
C ILE A 14 -0.34 -4.79 7.83
N ARG A 15 -0.56 -4.03 6.75
CA ARG A 15 0.51 -3.40 5.98
C ARG A 15 1.22 -2.31 6.77
N LEU A 16 0.48 -1.46 7.48
CA LEU A 16 1.05 -0.46 8.39
C LEU A 16 1.96 -1.11 9.43
N SER A 17 1.48 -2.17 10.08
CA SER A 17 2.25 -2.92 11.09
C SER A 17 3.56 -3.48 10.51
N LYS A 18 3.50 -4.10 9.33
CA LYS A 18 4.70 -4.61 8.63
C LYS A 18 5.72 -3.52 8.34
N LEU A 19 5.30 -2.41 7.73
CA LEU A 19 6.18 -1.29 7.38
C LEU A 19 6.78 -0.63 8.62
N ARG A 20 5.98 -0.46 9.67
CA ARG A 20 6.43 0.08 10.96
C ARG A 20 7.49 -0.82 11.60
N MET A 21 7.24 -2.13 11.62
CA MET A 21 8.19 -3.11 12.17
C MET A 21 9.50 -3.13 11.36
N GLN A 22 9.44 -3.01 10.03
CA GLN A 22 10.64 -2.88 9.19
C GLN A 22 11.47 -1.63 9.51
N LYS A 23 10.82 -0.53 9.90
CA LYS A 23 11.49 0.68 10.39
C LYS A 23 12.03 0.55 11.84
N GLY A 24 11.63 -0.50 12.56
CA GLY A 24 12.13 -0.80 13.91
C GLY A 24 11.55 0.09 15.02
N VAL A 25 10.35 0.65 14.84
CA VAL A 25 9.72 1.55 15.83
C VAL A 25 8.45 0.97 16.44
N SER A 26 8.12 1.33 17.68
CA SER A 26 6.87 0.90 18.31
C SER A 26 5.67 1.67 17.78
N ALA A 27 4.46 1.07 17.85
CA ALA A 27 3.22 1.77 17.46
C ALA A 27 2.98 3.04 18.30
N ARG A 28 3.38 3.01 19.57
CA ARG A 28 3.30 4.15 20.48
C ARG A 28 4.24 5.28 20.04
N ASP A 29 5.51 4.98 19.79
CA ASP A 29 6.50 5.99 19.41
C ASP A 29 6.17 6.62 18.07
N MET A 30 5.73 5.80 17.11
CA MET A 30 5.24 6.29 15.82
C MET A 30 4.05 7.22 16.00
N SER A 31 3.05 6.85 16.83
CA SER A 31 1.87 7.69 17.08
C SER A 31 2.25 9.07 17.62
N LEU A 32 3.13 9.11 18.63
CA LEU A 32 3.59 10.36 19.23
C LEU A 32 4.41 11.19 18.23
N SER A 33 5.28 10.55 17.44
CA SER A 33 6.12 11.23 16.46
C SER A 33 5.33 11.89 15.33
N ILE A 34 4.16 11.35 14.97
CA ILE A 34 3.25 11.97 13.99
C ILE A 34 2.20 12.90 14.63
N GLY A 35 2.41 13.30 15.89
CA GLY A 35 1.56 14.24 16.62
C GLY A 35 0.18 13.67 16.99
N GLN A 36 0.04 12.35 17.11
CA GLN A 36 -1.19 11.67 17.48
C GLN A 36 -1.10 11.10 18.91
N ASN A 37 -2.25 10.73 19.48
CA ASN A 37 -2.28 10.07 20.79
C ASN A 37 -1.59 8.70 20.75
N ALA A 38 -1.08 8.23 21.89
CA ALA A 38 -0.28 7.00 22.00
C ALA A 38 -0.98 5.71 21.47
N GLY A 39 -2.30 5.71 21.35
CA GLY A 39 -3.10 4.58 20.86
C GLY A 39 -3.40 4.63 19.37
N TYR A 40 -3.06 5.72 18.66
CA TYR A 40 -3.55 5.99 17.30
C TYR A 40 -3.14 4.91 16.30
N ILE A 41 -1.84 4.65 16.14
CA ILE A 41 -1.34 3.62 15.20
C ILE A 41 -1.86 2.24 15.61
N ASN A 42 -1.92 1.94 16.90
CA ASN A 42 -2.45 0.67 17.40
C ASN A 42 -3.94 0.48 17.04
N CYS A 43 -4.75 1.55 17.05
CA CYS A 43 -6.14 1.49 16.60
C CYS A 43 -6.25 1.17 15.11
N ILE A 44 -5.36 1.73 14.28
CA ILE A 44 -5.32 1.46 12.85
C ILE A 44 -4.85 0.03 12.55
N GLU A 45 -3.78 -0.42 13.21
CA GLU A 45 -3.22 -1.76 12.98
C GLU A 45 -4.20 -2.89 13.35
N ASN A 46 -5.07 -2.67 14.33
CA ASN A 46 -6.12 -3.60 14.71
C ASN A 46 -7.45 -3.39 13.97
N GLY A 47 -7.48 -2.52 12.95
CA GLY A 47 -8.68 -2.26 12.15
C GLY A 47 -9.82 -1.57 12.91
N ARG A 48 -9.56 -0.98 14.08
CA ARG A 48 -10.58 -0.22 14.85
C ARG A 48 -10.91 1.12 14.22
N SER A 49 -10.01 1.65 13.40
CA SER A 49 -10.18 2.92 12.68
C SER A 49 -9.31 2.95 11.43
N LEU A 50 -9.70 3.72 10.43
CA LEU A 50 -8.80 4.14 9.36
C LEU A 50 -8.24 5.53 9.64
N PRO A 51 -7.04 5.87 9.14
CA PRO A 51 -6.58 7.25 9.16
C PRO A 51 -7.42 8.12 8.21
N SER A 52 -7.52 9.41 8.51
CA SER A 52 -7.92 10.39 7.48
C SER A 52 -6.84 10.45 6.39
N MET A 53 -7.17 10.95 5.20
CA MET A 53 -6.15 11.10 4.14
C MET A 53 -4.97 11.99 4.56
N LYS A 54 -5.22 13.05 5.35
CA LYS A 54 -4.15 13.87 5.92
C LYS A 54 -3.20 13.06 6.79
N ASN A 55 -3.74 12.26 7.72
CA ASN A 55 -2.92 11.44 8.60
C ASN A 55 -2.25 10.29 7.86
N PHE A 56 -2.86 9.78 6.80
CA PHE A 56 -2.24 8.80 5.93
C PHE A 56 -0.98 9.35 5.24
N PHE A 57 -1.00 10.59 4.75
CA PHE A 57 0.21 11.21 4.21
C PHE A 57 1.30 11.40 5.27
N LEU A 58 0.93 11.83 6.49
CA LEU A 58 1.89 11.89 7.61
C LEU A 58 2.50 10.53 7.96
N ILE A 59 1.71 9.46 7.89
CA ILE A 59 2.19 8.08 8.06
C ILE A 59 3.20 7.73 6.95
N CYS A 60 2.90 8.06 5.69
CA CYS A 60 3.80 7.83 4.56
C CYS A 60 5.12 8.59 4.71
N ASP A 61 5.05 9.88 5.04
CA ASP A 61 6.20 10.74 5.28
C ASP A 61 7.07 10.19 6.41
N TYR A 62 6.45 9.80 7.54
CA TYR A 62 7.15 9.20 8.66
C TYR A 62 7.84 7.88 8.28
N LEU A 63 7.20 7.04 7.47
CA LEU A 63 7.76 5.78 7.01
C LEU A 63 8.83 5.97 5.91
N GLY A 64 8.85 7.12 5.23
CA GLY A 64 9.76 7.41 4.13
C GLY A 64 9.37 6.69 2.84
N ILE A 65 8.07 6.54 2.58
CA ILE A 65 7.51 5.84 1.42
C ILE A 65 6.44 6.68 0.74
N THR A 66 6.16 6.43 -0.52
CA THR A 66 5.02 7.06 -1.20
C THR A 66 3.71 6.34 -0.87
N PRO A 67 2.54 6.99 -1.07
CA PRO A 67 1.25 6.31 -1.04
C PRO A 67 1.18 5.07 -1.94
N ASN A 68 1.79 5.14 -3.13
CA ASN A 68 1.85 4.03 -4.06
C ASN A 68 2.62 2.85 -3.45
N ASP A 69 3.78 3.10 -2.84
CA ASP A 69 4.56 2.07 -2.15
C ASP A 69 3.80 1.43 -0.99
N TYR A 70 3.00 2.23 -0.27
CA TYR A 70 2.16 1.72 0.81
C TYR A 70 1.16 0.69 0.30
N PHE A 71 0.43 1.02 -0.77
CA PHE A 71 -0.60 0.15 -1.38
C PHE A 71 -0.02 -0.91 -2.33
N ASN A 72 1.28 -0.95 -2.55
CA ASN A 72 1.93 -2.01 -3.29
C ASN A 72 2.04 -3.29 -2.42
N TYR A 73 0.94 -4.03 -2.33
CA TYR A 73 0.82 -5.25 -1.51
C TYR A 73 1.48 -6.49 -2.15
N GLN A 74 1.75 -6.46 -3.46
CA GLN A 74 2.07 -7.67 -4.24
C GLN A 74 3.04 -7.40 -5.39
N THR A 75 4.25 -6.96 -5.10
CA THR A 75 5.32 -7.09 -6.10
C THR A 75 6.52 -7.77 -5.49
N SER A 76 6.80 -9.00 -5.95
CA SER A 76 8.10 -9.65 -5.73
C SER A 76 9.23 -8.87 -6.45
N PHE A 77 8.88 -7.99 -7.38
CA PHE A 77 9.81 -7.22 -8.21
C PHE A 77 9.35 -5.76 -8.44
N PRO A 78 9.20 -4.93 -7.38
CA PRO A 78 8.63 -3.58 -7.47
C PRO A 78 9.34 -2.69 -8.50
N LYS A 79 10.67 -2.75 -8.56
CA LYS A 79 11.47 -1.96 -9.52
C LYS A 79 11.21 -2.37 -10.99
N LYS A 80 11.15 -3.68 -11.27
CA LYS A 80 10.90 -4.16 -12.65
C LYS A 80 9.48 -3.84 -13.10
N LEU A 81 8.51 -3.95 -12.20
CA LEU A 81 7.13 -3.61 -12.50
C LEU A 81 6.97 -2.11 -12.75
N SER A 82 7.61 -1.26 -11.95
CA SER A 82 7.61 0.20 -12.16
C SER A 82 8.10 0.56 -13.56
N SER A 83 9.28 0.09 -13.95
CA SER A 83 9.83 0.39 -15.28
C SER A 83 8.96 -0.15 -16.42
N ALA A 84 8.32 -1.31 -16.23
CA ALA A 84 7.38 -1.85 -17.20
C ALA A 84 6.14 -0.95 -17.33
N VAL A 85 5.52 -0.57 -16.21
CA VAL A 85 4.35 0.32 -16.17
C VAL A 85 4.67 1.68 -16.81
N ASP A 86 5.82 2.28 -16.48
CA ASP A 86 6.25 3.54 -17.07
C ASP A 86 6.34 3.45 -18.61
N ASN A 87 6.91 2.36 -19.14
CA ASN A 87 6.96 2.13 -20.58
C ASN A 87 5.57 1.94 -21.20
N LEU A 88 4.66 1.25 -20.51
CA LEU A 88 3.29 1.03 -20.98
C LEU A 88 2.50 2.34 -21.06
N CYS A 89 2.77 3.31 -20.18
CA CYS A 89 2.15 4.63 -20.21
C CYS A 89 2.49 5.46 -21.47
N HIS A 90 3.48 5.04 -22.26
CA HIS A 90 3.88 5.71 -23.50
C HIS A 90 3.34 5.04 -24.76
N LEU A 91 2.57 3.96 -24.63
CA LEU A 91 1.98 3.24 -25.76
C LEU A 91 0.66 3.86 -26.21
N ASP A 92 0.37 3.73 -27.50
CA ASP A 92 -0.96 3.97 -28.05
C ASP A 92 -1.89 2.78 -27.79
N ASP A 93 -3.19 2.99 -28.05
CA ASP A 93 -4.25 2.04 -27.73
C ASP A 93 -4.06 0.68 -28.43
N ASP A 94 -3.64 0.69 -29.70
CA ASP A 94 -3.40 -0.53 -30.49
C ASP A 94 -2.24 -1.35 -29.90
N LYS A 95 -1.12 -0.72 -29.55
CA LYS A 95 0.03 -1.41 -28.93
C LYS A 95 -0.30 -1.90 -27.53
N LEU A 96 -1.04 -1.12 -26.75
CA LEU A 96 -1.44 -1.50 -25.41
C LEU A 96 -2.42 -2.69 -25.43
N SER A 97 -3.30 -2.74 -26.44
CA SER A 97 -4.21 -3.88 -26.67
C SER A 97 -3.43 -5.15 -26.97
N HIS A 98 -2.42 -5.10 -27.83
CA HIS A 98 -1.57 -6.27 -28.11
C HIS A 98 -0.83 -6.77 -26.88
N ILE A 99 -0.24 -5.86 -26.08
CA ILE A 99 0.45 -6.24 -24.84
C ILE A 99 -0.54 -6.87 -23.84
N SER A 100 -1.74 -6.30 -23.71
CA SER A 100 -2.79 -6.81 -22.82
C SER A 100 -3.17 -8.24 -23.20
N SER A 101 -3.38 -8.54 -24.48
CA SER A 101 -3.68 -9.90 -24.95
C SER A 101 -2.58 -10.91 -24.63
N VAL A 102 -1.29 -10.51 -24.72
CA VAL A 102 -0.17 -11.38 -24.34
C VAL A 102 -0.18 -11.67 -22.84
N ILE A 103 -0.39 -10.65 -22.01
CA ILE A 103 -0.46 -10.81 -20.55
C ILE A 103 -1.63 -11.71 -20.16
N GLU A 104 -2.81 -11.49 -20.74
CA GLU A 104 -4.00 -12.32 -20.51
C GLU A 104 -3.76 -13.79 -20.85
N TYR A 105 -3.12 -14.07 -22.00
CA TYR A 105 -2.72 -15.43 -22.38
C TYR A 105 -1.78 -16.09 -21.36
N MET A 106 -0.83 -15.32 -20.79
CA MET A 106 0.12 -15.83 -19.80
C MET A 106 -0.51 -16.10 -18.43
N VAL A 107 -1.61 -15.42 -18.08
CA VAL A 107 -2.32 -15.57 -16.79
C VAL A 107 -3.38 -16.67 -16.84
N ALA A 108 -3.92 -16.97 -18.03
CA ALA A 108 -4.96 -17.98 -18.22
C ALA A 108 -4.46 -19.45 -18.19
N ASN A 109 -3.15 -19.66 -18.04
CA ASN A 109 -2.49 -20.97 -17.88
C ASN A 109 -1.90 -21.12 -16.47
#